data_AF-A0A8J8ABS6-F1
#
_entry.id   AF-A0A8J8ABS6-F1
#
_cell.length_a   1.000
_cell.length_b   1.000
_cell.length_c   1.000
_cell.angle_alpha   90.00
_cell.angle_beta   90.00
_cell.angle_gamma   90.00
#
_symmetry.space_group_name_H-M   'P 1'
#
loop_
_entity.id
_entity.type
_entity.pdbx_description
1 polymer ?
#
loop_
_entity_poly.entity_id
_entity_poly.type
_entity_poly.pdbx_seq_one_letter_code
_entity_poly.pdbx_strand_id
1 'polypeptide(L)'
;MRIKRRLYSLAPLVPLFLLLALIDRRTLLLLPLALMGLQWYFIGSLFFISVGAFLIYTRTGGFYGLAVMALALLVIEMAHLDRENAPLEHYAVLLAAVGLAFPTYLLMFSLSPLLPRLEVTALAAFLLVVLYVFVRLATD
;
A
#
# COMPACT_ATOMS: atom_id res chain seq x y z
N MET A 1 -17.68 -0.52 -28.87
CA MET A 1 -16.67 0.31 -28.17
C MET A 1 -15.55 -0.59 -27.65
N ARG A 2 -14.33 -0.51 -28.21
CA ARG A 2 -13.17 -1.19 -27.62
C ARG A 2 -12.68 -0.35 -26.46
N ILE A 3 -13.04 -0.72 -25.24
CA ILE A 3 -12.44 -0.14 -24.04
C ILE A 3 -10.98 -0.59 -24.04
N LYS A 4 -10.08 0.26 -24.53
CA LYS A 4 -8.62 0.08 -24.38
C LYS A 4 -8.26 0.37 -22.91
N ARG A 5 -8.67 -0.52 -22.01
CA ARG A 5 -8.27 -0.46 -20.61
C ARG A 5 -6.77 -0.70 -20.54
N ARG A 6 -6.07 0.23 -19.88
CA ARG A 6 -4.69 0.02 -19.47
C ARG A 6 -4.70 -1.03 -18.34
N LEU A 7 -3.65 -1.83 -18.27
CA LEU A 7 -3.51 -2.95 -17.32
C LEU A 7 -2.19 -2.82 -16.54
N TYR A 8 -1.79 -1.59 -16.23
CA TYR A 8 -0.54 -1.35 -15.52
C TYR A 8 -0.58 -1.91 -14.09
N SER A 9 -1.78 -2.00 -13.50
CA SER A 9 -2.04 -2.66 -12.22
C SER A 9 -1.65 -4.15 -12.16
N LEU A 10 -1.52 -4.84 -13.30
CA LEU A 10 -1.04 -6.22 -13.33
C LEU A 10 0.46 -6.34 -13.02
N ALA A 11 1.25 -5.29 -13.30
CA ALA A 11 2.69 -5.29 -13.08
C ALA A 11 3.06 -5.44 -11.59
N PRO A 12 2.48 -4.67 -10.64
CA PRO A 12 2.73 -4.88 -9.20
C PRO A 12 2.01 -6.11 -8.63
N LEU A 13 0.97 -6.63 -9.30
CA LEU A 13 0.20 -7.79 -8.83
C LEU A 13 1.04 -9.08 -8.78
N VAL A 14 1.85 -9.32 -9.82
CA VAL A 14 2.70 -10.51 -9.91
C VAL A 14 3.72 -10.59 -8.76
N PRO A 15 4.59 -9.59 -8.53
CA PRO A 15 5.53 -9.63 -7.41
C PRO A 15 4.81 -9.63 -6.06
N LEU A 16 3.64 -8.98 -5.93
CA LEU A 16 2.85 -9.02 -4.69
C LEU A 16 2.49 -10.45 -4.30
N PHE A 17 1.92 -11.22 -5.23
CA PHE A 17 1.52 -12.60 -4.95
C PHE A 17 2.70 -13.56 -4.82
N LEU A 18 3.83 -13.29 -5.48
CA LEU A 18 5.07 -14.01 -5.23
C LEU A 18 5.54 -13.81 -3.78
N LEU A 19 5.60 -12.56 -3.30
CA LEU A 19 5.99 -12.28 -1.90
C LEU A 19 4.97 -12.83 -0.89
N LEU A 20 3.68 -12.73 -1.17
CA LEU A 20 2.66 -13.29 -0.29
C LEU A 20 2.77 -14.82 -0.19
N ALA A 21 2.99 -15.52 -1.31
CA ALA A 21 3.14 -16.96 -1.36
C ALA A 21 4.40 -17.47 -0.65
N LEU A 22 5.46 -16.65 -0.57
CA LEU A 22 6.67 -16.95 0.20
C LEU A 22 6.43 -16.89 1.71
N ILE A 23 5.48 -16.08 2.19
CA ILE A 23 5.08 -16.07 3.62
C ILE A 23 4.24 -17.32 3.92
N ASP A 24 3.13 -17.47 3.20
CA ASP A 24 2.21 -18.60 3.35
C ASP A 24 1.43 -18.78 2.05
N ARG A 25 1.35 -20.01 1.55
CA ARG A 25 0.57 -20.34 0.35
C ARG A 25 -0.93 -20.03 0.51
N ARG A 26 -1.45 -19.97 1.74
CA ARG A 26 -2.85 -19.60 2.01
C ARG A 26 -3.18 -18.18 1.55
N THR A 27 -2.20 -17.31 1.41
CA THR A 27 -2.40 -15.95 0.87
C THR A 27 -2.89 -15.92 -0.58
N LEU A 28 -2.72 -17.02 -1.33
CA LEU A 28 -3.29 -17.17 -2.67
C LEU A 28 -4.83 -17.11 -2.65
N LEU A 29 -5.47 -17.36 -1.50
CA LEU A 29 -6.91 -17.17 -1.30
C LEU A 29 -7.33 -15.70 -1.42
N LEU A 30 -6.39 -14.75 -1.32
CA LEU A 30 -6.65 -13.33 -1.55
C LEU A 30 -6.65 -12.97 -3.05
N LEU A 31 -6.23 -13.88 -3.94
CA LEU A 31 -6.15 -13.64 -5.39
C LEU A 31 -7.51 -13.26 -6.00
N PRO A 32 -8.62 -13.96 -5.73
CA PRO A 32 -9.92 -13.57 -6.26
C PRO A 32 -10.31 -12.16 -5.79
N LEU A 33 -10.03 -11.84 -4.52
CA LEU A 33 -10.34 -10.53 -3.94
C LEU A 33 -9.50 -9.42 -4.60
N ALA A 34 -8.21 -9.67 -4.86
CA ALA A 34 -7.35 -8.75 -5.58
C ALA A 34 -7.85 -8.50 -7.02
N LEU A 35 -8.23 -9.57 -7.74
CA LEU A 35 -8.75 -9.48 -9.10
C LEU A 35 -10.08 -8.72 -9.16
N MET A 36 -10.97 -8.94 -8.19
CA MET A 36 -12.20 -8.16 -8.05
C MET A 36 -11.90 -6.70 -7.68
N GLY A 37 -10.87 -6.46 -6.87
CA GLY A 37 -10.37 -5.14 -6.52
C GLY A 37 -9.86 -4.33 -7.72
N LEU A 38 -9.35 -4.99 -8.76
CA LEU A 38 -8.97 -4.33 -10.02
C LEU A 38 -10.17 -3.66 -10.69
N GLN A 39 -11.37 -4.22 -10.53
CA GLN A 39 -12.59 -3.68 -11.14
C GLN A 39 -13.31 -2.70 -10.20
N TRP A 40 -13.31 -2.97 -8.89
CA TRP A 40 -14.09 -2.23 -7.90
C TRP A 40 -13.20 -1.71 -6.77
N TYR A 41 -13.11 -0.39 -6.63
CA TYR A 41 -12.25 0.25 -5.64
C TYR A 41 -12.55 -0.21 -4.21
N PHE A 42 -13.84 -0.31 -3.85
CA PHE A 42 -14.26 -0.81 -2.52
C PHE A 42 -13.71 -2.21 -2.21
N ILE A 43 -13.75 -3.12 -3.19
CA ILE A 43 -13.20 -4.47 -3.03
C ILE A 43 -11.66 -4.42 -2.95
N GLY A 44 -11.04 -3.52 -3.70
CA GLY A 44 -9.60 -3.25 -3.61
C GLY A 44 -9.19 -2.81 -2.21
N SER A 45 -9.95 -1.90 -1.58
CA SER A 45 -9.70 -1.48 -0.20
C SER A 45 -9.86 -2.64 0.79
N LEU A 46 -10.86 -3.52 0.61
CA LEU A 46 -11.00 -4.73 1.43
C LEU A 46 -9.81 -5.68 1.26
N PHE A 47 -9.31 -5.84 0.03
CA PHE A 47 -8.09 -6.58 -0.25
C PHE A 47 -6.90 -5.99 0.50
N PHE A 48 -6.70 -4.67 0.45
CA PHE A 48 -5.62 -3.98 1.17
C PHE A 48 -5.65 -4.24 2.67
N ILE A 49 -6.83 -4.08 3.28
CA ILE A 49 -7.04 -4.30 4.70
C ILE A 49 -6.75 -5.76 5.04
N SER A 50 -7.18 -6.70 4.19
CA SER A 50 -6.93 -8.13 4.37
C SER A 50 -5.44 -8.48 4.30
N VAL A 51 -4.69 -7.86 3.38
CA VAL A 51 -3.22 -8.00 3.31
C VAL A 51 -2.57 -7.47 4.58
N GLY A 52 -2.97 -6.28 5.05
CA GLY A 52 -2.47 -5.71 6.30
C GLY A 52 -2.76 -6.58 7.52
N ALA A 53 -4.00 -7.07 7.64
CA ALA A 53 -4.40 -8.00 8.71
C ALA A 53 -3.60 -9.30 8.66
N PHE A 54 -3.34 -9.83 7.46
CA PHE A 54 -2.54 -11.04 7.28
C PHE A 54 -1.08 -10.85 7.68
N LEU A 55 -0.46 -9.71 7.33
CA LEU A 55 0.90 -9.40 7.76
C LEU A 55 1.00 -9.26 9.29
N ILE A 56 0.01 -8.64 9.92
CA ILE A 56 -0.07 -8.56 11.39
C ILE A 56 -0.21 -9.95 12.01
N TYR A 57 -1.10 -10.79 11.47
CA TYR A 57 -1.33 -12.16 11.93
C TYR A 57 -0.05 -13.00 11.85
N THR A 58 0.70 -12.89 10.75
CA THR A 58 1.97 -13.60 10.54
C THR A 58 3.17 -12.93 11.21
N ARG A 59 2.97 -11.78 11.88
CA ARG A 59 4.03 -10.94 12.48
C ARG A 59 5.11 -10.56 11.46
N THR A 60 4.72 -10.42 10.19
CA THR A 60 5.61 -10.08 9.09
C THR A 60 5.74 -8.57 9.00
N GLY A 61 6.77 -8.03 9.64
CA GLY A 61 7.09 -6.61 9.63
C GLY A 61 8.33 -6.27 8.79
N GLY A 62 8.90 -5.11 9.08
CA GLY A 62 10.16 -4.66 8.50
C GLY A 62 10.08 -4.31 7.02
N PHE A 63 11.23 -4.35 6.34
CA PHE A 63 11.32 -4.02 4.91
C PHE A 63 10.45 -4.94 4.04
N TYR A 64 10.31 -6.21 4.45
CA TYR A 64 9.46 -7.17 3.74
C TYR A 64 7.98 -6.81 3.82
N GLY A 65 7.47 -6.56 5.03
CA GLY A 65 6.09 -6.13 5.25
C GLY A 65 5.78 -4.81 4.53
N LEU A 66 6.73 -3.88 4.54
CA LEU A 66 6.64 -2.62 3.79
C LEU A 66 6.52 -2.87 2.28
N ALA A 67 7.36 -3.73 1.70
CA ALA A 67 7.31 -4.05 0.28
C ALA A 67 5.96 -4.68 -0.13
N VAL A 68 5.43 -5.60 0.68
CA VAL A 68 4.12 -6.21 0.45
C VAL A 68 3.01 -5.16 0.49
N MET A 69 3.00 -4.29 1.50
CA MET A 69 2.01 -3.21 1.61
C MET A 69 2.12 -2.20 0.47
N ALA A 70 3.33 -1.81 0.09
CA ALA A 70 3.59 -0.91 -1.03
C ALA A 70 3.06 -1.48 -2.33
N LEU A 71 3.34 -2.76 -2.62
CA LEU A 71 2.82 -3.43 -3.81
C LEU A 71 1.30 -3.58 -3.78
N ALA A 72 0.71 -3.91 -2.63
CA ALA A 72 -0.74 -3.98 -2.49
C ALA A 72 -1.42 -2.63 -2.76
N LEU A 73 -0.85 -1.53 -2.26
CA LEU A 73 -1.33 -0.19 -2.55
C LEU A 73 -1.20 0.17 -4.03
N LEU A 74 -0.04 -0.13 -4.64
CA LEU A 74 0.17 0.10 -6.07
C LEU A 74 -0.84 -0.65 -6.93
N VAL A 75 -1.17 -1.90 -6.61
CA VAL A 75 -2.19 -2.67 -7.34
C VAL A 75 -3.53 -1.93 -7.35
N ILE A 76 -3.98 -1.43 -6.21
CA ILE A 76 -5.31 -0.80 -6.05
C ILE A 76 -5.35 0.57 -6.72
N GLU A 77 -4.34 1.40 -6.45
CA GLU A 77 -4.28 2.76 -6.99
C GLU A 77 -4.03 2.74 -8.49
N MET A 78 -3.12 1.90 -8.99
CA MET A 78 -2.96 1.74 -10.44
C MET A 78 -4.22 1.19 -11.09
N ALA A 79 -4.97 0.30 -10.42
CA ALA A 79 -6.23 -0.19 -10.97
C ALA A 79 -7.32 0.89 -10.98
N HIS A 80 -7.29 1.82 -10.05
CA HIS A 80 -8.14 3.00 -10.08
C HIS A 80 -7.79 3.90 -11.27
N LEU A 81 -6.51 4.23 -11.45
CA LEU A 81 -6.01 5.02 -12.57
C LEU A 81 -6.27 4.34 -13.93
N ASP A 82 -6.17 3.01 -14.00
CA ASP A 82 -6.48 2.20 -15.18
C ASP A 82 -7.96 2.32 -15.57
N ARG A 83 -8.86 2.38 -14.56
CA ARG A 83 -10.31 2.55 -14.76
C ARG A 83 -10.67 3.97 -15.21
N GLU A 84 -9.97 4.96 -14.70
CA GLU A 84 -10.16 6.38 -15.05
C GLU A 84 -9.46 6.79 -16.35
N ASN A 85 -8.64 5.92 -16.93
CA ASN A 85 -7.78 6.22 -18.08
C ASN A 85 -6.86 7.43 -17.84
N ALA A 86 -6.30 7.52 -16.63
CA ALA A 86 -5.48 8.65 -16.22
C ALA A 86 -4.21 8.83 -17.10
N PRO A 87 -3.68 10.07 -17.19
CA PRO A 87 -2.38 10.35 -17.80
C PRO A 87 -1.25 9.53 -17.17
N LEU A 88 -0.20 9.26 -17.95
CA LEU A 88 0.97 8.50 -17.47
C LEU A 88 1.68 9.18 -16.30
N GLU A 89 1.61 10.50 -16.21
CA GLU A 89 2.17 11.31 -15.13
C GLU A 89 1.66 10.88 -13.76
N HIS A 90 0.37 10.53 -13.63
CA HIS A 90 -0.20 10.09 -12.36
C HIS A 90 0.38 8.76 -11.88
N TYR A 91 0.72 7.85 -12.80
CA TYR A 91 1.40 6.60 -12.46
C TYR A 91 2.83 6.85 -11.97
N ALA A 92 3.54 7.80 -12.58
CA ALA A 92 4.87 8.19 -12.16
C ALA A 92 4.85 8.83 -10.77
N VAL A 93 3.89 9.72 -10.50
CA VAL A 93 3.68 10.33 -9.18
C VAL A 93 3.36 9.27 -8.13
N LEU A 94 2.48 8.33 -8.44
CA LEU A 94 2.15 7.22 -7.54
C LEU A 94 3.39 6.37 -7.22
N LEU A 95 4.18 5.99 -8.23
CA LEU A 95 5.41 5.24 -8.02
C LEU A 95 6.43 6.01 -7.19
N ALA A 96 6.58 7.32 -7.42
CA ALA A 96 7.46 8.16 -6.63
C ALA A 96 6.98 8.24 -5.16
N ALA A 97 5.68 8.48 -4.94
CA ALA A 97 5.09 8.58 -3.61
C ALA A 97 5.24 7.27 -2.82
N VAL A 98 4.94 6.13 -3.44
CA VAL A 98 5.15 4.82 -2.81
C VAL A 98 6.63 4.51 -2.62
N GLY A 99 7.47 4.89 -3.59
CA GLY A 99 8.91 4.75 -3.52
C GLY A 99 9.53 5.48 -2.33
N LEU A 100 9.00 6.65 -1.96
CA LEU A 100 9.45 7.42 -0.79
C LEU A 100 9.23 6.69 0.54
N ALA A 101 8.31 5.72 0.60
CA ALA A 101 8.11 4.94 1.82
C ALA A 101 9.38 4.16 2.23
N PHE A 102 10.21 3.74 1.28
CA PHE A 102 11.44 2.99 1.53
C PHE A 102 12.56 3.82 2.19
N PRO A 103 12.99 4.98 1.64
CA PRO A 103 13.95 5.84 2.33
C PRO A 103 13.39 6.36 3.66
N THR A 104 12.10 6.67 3.75
CA THR A 104 11.47 7.03 5.03
C THR A 104 11.56 5.91 6.05
N TYR A 105 11.28 4.67 5.65
CA TYR A 105 11.45 3.51 6.52
C TYR A 105 12.90 3.32 6.97
N LEU A 106 13.88 3.47 6.07
CA LEU A 106 15.30 3.38 6.43
C LEU A 106 15.73 4.47 7.41
N LEU A 107 15.24 5.71 7.23
CA LEU A 107 15.46 6.81 8.17
C LEU A 107 14.84 6.51 9.53
N MET A 108 13.59 6.03 9.56
CA MET A 108 12.94 5.66 10.82
C MET A 108 13.64 4.48 11.50
N PHE A 109 14.07 3.49 10.73
CA PHE A 109 14.79 2.33 11.25
C PHE A 109 16.15 2.71 11.84
N SER A 110 16.90 3.63 11.20
CA SER A 110 18.19 4.09 11.71
C SER A 110 18.06 5.01 12.93
N LEU A 111 16.97 5.77 13.04
CA LEU A 111 16.67 6.62 14.20
C LEU A 111 16.02 5.86 15.35
N SER A 112 15.34 4.74 15.08
CA SER A 112 14.61 3.96 16.09
C SER A 112 15.44 3.53 17.31
N PRO A 113 16.74 3.17 17.21
CA PRO A 113 17.56 2.83 18.38
C PRO A 113 17.88 4.03 19.28
N LEU A 114 17.83 5.25 18.71
CA LEU A 114 18.12 6.51 19.40
C LEU A 114 16.88 7.08 20.09
N LEU A 115 15.68 6.61 19.72
CA LEU A 115 14.41 7.04 20.29
C LEU A 115 13.98 6.09 21.43
N PRO A 116 13.85 6.56 22.69
CA PRO A 116 13.24 5.75 23.74
C PRO A 116 11.80 5.37 23.35
N ARG A 117 11.36 4.15 23.70
CA ARG A 117 10.11 3.53 23.21
C ARG A 117 8.84 4.37 23.42
N LEU A 118 8.83 5.28 24.39
CA LEU A 118 7.72 6.21 24.64
C LEU A 118 7.62 7.33 23.60
N GLU A 119 8.74 7.77 23.02
CA GLU A 119 8.78 8.85 22.04
C GLU A 119 8.22 8.41 20.69
N VAL A 120 8.39 7.14 20.30
CA VAL A 120 7.83 6.61 19.05
C VAL A 120 6.29 6.67 19.06
N THR A 121 5.68 6.35 20.19
CA THR A 121 4.23 6.44 20.38
C THR A 121 3.76 7.90 20.40
N ALA A 122 4.53 8.79 21.01
CA ALA A 122 4.24 10.22 21.01
C ALA A 122 4.37 10.82 19.60
N LEU A 123 5.37 10.39 18.82
CA LEU A 123 5.57 10.82 17.44
C LEU A 123 4.44 10.31 16.54
N ALA A 124 4.00 9.07 16.74
CA ALA A 124 2.86 8.51 16.04
C ALA A 124 1.56 9.26 16.38
N ALA A 125 1.33 9.57 17.67
CA ALA A 125 0.20 10.36 18.12
C ALA A 125 0.24 11.79 17.54
N PHE A 126 1.41 12.41 17.50
CA PHE A 126 1.62 13.73 16.89
C PHE A 126 1.32 13.71 15.39
N LEU A 127 1.84 12.73 14.65
CA LEU A 127 1.53 12.53 13.23
C LEU A 127 0.02 12.37 12.99
N LEU A 128 -0.66 11.63 13.86
CA LEU A 128 -2.12 11.48 13.83
C LEU A 128 -2.86 12.82 13.98
N VAL A 129 -2.40 13.66 14.91
CA VAL A 129 -2.96 15.01 15.11
C VAL A 129 -2.71 15.90 13.89
N VAL A 130 -1.49 15.88 13.33
CA VAL A 130 -1.15 16.63 12.13
C VAL A 130 -2.01 16.18 10.95
N LEU A 131 -2.16 14.86 10.75
CA LEU A 131 -3.00 14.30 9.70
C LEU A 131 -4.46 14.72 9.88
N TYR A 132 -4.98 14.68 11.11
CA TYR A 132 -6.33 15.13 11.42
C TYR A 132 -6.54 16.61 11.07
N VAL A 133 -5.61 17.48 11.46
CA VAL A 133 -5.67 18.91 11.13
C VAL A 133 -5.61 19.13 9.63
N PHE A 134 -4.73 18.43 8.93
CA PHE A 134 -4.59 18.54 7.48
C PHE A 134 -5.85 18.11 6.75
N VAL A 135 -6.44 16.98 7.13
CA VAL A 135 -7.72 16.51 6.58
C VAL A 135 -8.81 17.55 6.83
N ARG A 136 -8.92 18.05 8.06
CA ARG A 136 -9.94 19.03 8.43
C ARG A 136 -9.82 20.31 7.60
N LEU A 137 -8.62 20.86 7.44
CA LEU A 137 -8.35 22.03 6.61
C LEU A 137 -8.54 21.81 5.12
N ALA A 138 -8.50 20.56 4.65
CA ALA A 138 -8.71 20.22 3.24
C ALA A 138 -10.19 19.96 2.89
N THR A 139 -11.03 19.66 3.90
CA THR A 139 -12.47 19.42 3.74
C THR A 139 -13.36 20.59 4.15
N ASP A 140 -12.84 21.56 4.90
CA ASP A 140 -13.47 22.86 5.20
C ASP A 140 -13.04 23.91 4.17
#